data_AF-A0A0Q7D628-F1
#
_entry.id   AF-A0A0Q7D628-F1
#
_cell.length_a   1.000
_cell.length_b   1.000
_cell.length_c   1.000
_cell.angle_alpha   90.00
_cell.angle_beta   90.00
_cell.angle_gamma   90.00
#
_symmetry.space_group_name_H-M   'P 1'
#
loop_
_entity.id
_entity.type
_entity.pdbx_description
1 polymer ?
#
loop_
_entity_poly.entity_id
_entity_poly.type
_entity_poly.pdbx_seq_one_letter_code
_entity_poly.pdbx_strand_id
1 'polypeptide(L)'
;MREFVELRGASGATYRFRAWPESDHHTPTAGNFAVLAFEGQGVSIVGLGVCSDLSRAKQLSHDTLSASSGHLFTRLNVSRAVRDAEHDDLQAAEPAAKTLHHES
;
A
#
# COMPACT_ATOMS: atom_id res chain seq x y z
N MET A 1 -8.50 14.38 -4.33
CA MET A 1 -8.03 13.06 -3.89
C MET A 1 -7.95 13.06 -2.36
N ARG A 2 -8.22 11.94 -1.66
CA ARG A 2 -8.12 11.91 -0.19
C ARG A 2 -6.65 11.89 0.21
N GLU A 3 -6.21 12.79 1.11
CA GLU A 3 -4.81 12.83 1.56
C GLU A 3 -4.45 11.58 2.39
N PHE A 4 -5.40 11.07 3.16
CA PHE A 4 -5.22 9.88 3.97
C PHE A 4 -6.37 8.90 3.79
N VAL A 5 -6.06 7.63 4.01
CA VAL A 5 -7.00 6.51 4.04
C VAL A 5 -6.68 5.64 5.24
N GLU A 6 -7.70 5.04 5.80
CA GLU A 6 -7.60 4.08 6.90
C GLU A 6 -8.00 2.71 6.35
N LEU A 7 -7.08 1.77 6.42
CA LEU A 7 -7.27 0.39 5.98
C LEU A 7 -7.37 -0.50 7.21
N ARG A 8 -8.37 -1.39 7.23
CA ARG A 8 -8.61 -2.28 8.37
C ARG A 8 -8.05 -3.66 8.07
N GLY A 9 -7.18 -4.16 8.94
CA GLY A 9 -6.65 -5.53 8.85
C GLY A 9 -7.59 -6.57 9.46
N ALA A 10 -7.29 -7.85 9.24
CA ALA A 10 -8.12 -8.98 9.67
C ALA A 10 -8.18 -9.09 11.20
N SER A 11 -7.14 -8.64 11.88
CA SER A 11 -7.07 -8.50 13.34
C SER A 11 -8.04 -7.47 13.91
N GLY A 12 -8.59 -6.59 13.06
CA GLY A 12 -9.39 -5.44 13.45
C GLY A 12 -8.58 -4.17 13.69
N ALA A 13 -7.25 -4.21 13.58
CA ALA A 13 -6.39 -3.03 13.62
C ALA A 13 -6.65 -2.10 12.42
N THR A 14 -6.43 -0.80 12.63
CA THR A 14 -6.57 0.21 11.58
C THR A 14 -5.22 0.84 11.28
N TYR A 15 -4.86 0.84 10.00
CA TYR A 15 -3.60 1.36 9.48
C TYR A 15 -3.86 2.57 8.61
N ARG A 16 -3.30 3.72 9.00
CA ARG A 16 -3.43 4.96 8.23
C ARG A 16 -2.31 5.04 7.19
N PHE A 17 -2.70 5.22 5.93
CA PHE A 17 -1.82 5.47 4.81
C PHE A 17 -2.05 6.88 4.27
N ARG A 18 -1.00 7.45 3.67
CA ARG A 18 -1.01 8.75 3.01
C ARG A 18 -0.99 8.56 1.50
N ALA A 19 -1.73 9.39 0.77
CA ALA A 19 -1.66 9.40 -0.69
C ALA A 19 -0.23 9.69 -1.15
N TRP A 20 0.18 9.00 -2.22
CA TRP A 20 1.43 9.29 -2.90
C TRP A 20 1.47 10.75 -3.36
N PRO A 21 2.56 11.49 -3.13
CA PRO A 21 2.65 12.90 -3.47
C PRO A 21 2.61 13.12 -4.99
N GLU A 22 1.90 14.16 -5.44
CA GLU A 22 1.80 14.52 -6.86
C GLU A 22 3.15 14.95 -7.47
N SER A 23 4.11 15.37 -6.64
CA SER A 23 5.45 15.76 -7.08
C SER A 23 6.31 14.60 -7.60
N ASP A 24 5.80 13.36 -7.54
CA ASP A 24 6.45 12.10 -7.92
C ASP A 24 7.78 11.81 -7.20
N HIS A 25 8.14 12.64 -6.22
CA HIS A 25 9.29 12.43 -5.36
C HIS A 25 8.83 11.91 -4.01
N HIS A 26 9.20 10.67 -3.71
CA HIS A 26 9.06 10.09 -2.39
C HIS A 26 10.43 9.87 -1.78
N THR A 27 10.60 10.20 -0.50
CA THR A 27 11.85 9.97 0.22
C THR A 27 12.21 8.48 0.17
N PRO A 28 13.46 8.12 -0.16
CA PRO A 28 13.93 6.74 -0.08
C PRO A 28 13.94 6.29 1.39
N THR A 29 12.89 5.59 1.78
CA THR A 29 12.70 5.09 3.13
C THR A 29 11.80 3.87 3.09
N ALA A 30 11.92 3.01 4.10
CA ALA A 30 11.18 1.78 4.15
C ALA A 30 9.72 2.00 4.58
N GLY A 31 8.83 1.16 4.07
CA GLY A 31 7.44 1.17 4.47
C GLY A 31 6.55 0.22 3.68
N ASN A 32 5.26 0.35 3.94
CA ASN A 32 4.19 -0.37 3.26
C ASN A 32 3.59 0.55 2.18
N PHE A 33 3.08 -0.05 1.11
CA PHE A 33 2.33 0.67 0.09
C PHE A 33 1.12 -0.14 -0.37
N ALA A 34 0.06 0.57 -0.73
CA ALA A 34 -1.21 -0.01 -1.19
C ALA A 34 -1.70 0.76 -2.42
N VAL A 35 -2.26 0.03 -3.37
CA VAL A 35 -3.00 0.60 -4.50
C VAL A 35 -4.48 0.38 -4.24
N LEU A 36 -5.23 1.47 -4.23
CA LEU A 36 -6.65 1.47 -3.88
C LEU A 36 -7.51 1.83 -5.09
N ALA A 37 -8.55 1.04 -5.34
CA ALA A 37 -9.62 1.38 -6.26
C ALA A 37 -10.81 1.95 -5.45
N PHE A 38 -11.35 3.08 -5.92
CA PHE A 38 -12.52 3.72 -5.33
C PHE A 38 -13.72 3.54 -6.25
N GLU A 39 -14.73 2.81 -5.77
CA GLU A 39 -15.95 2.54 -6.51
C GLU A 39 -17.15 3.08 -5.71
N GLY A 40 -17.71 4.21 -6.17
CA GLY A 40 -18.77 4.91 -5.45
C GLY A 40 -18.30 5.38 -4.07
N GLN A 41 -18.87 4.79 -3.01
CA GLN A 41 -18.44 5.05 -1.61
C GLN A 41 -17.48 3.98 -1.07
N GLY A 42 -17.27 2.89 -1.80
CA GLY A 42 -16.39 1.80 -1.41
C GLY A 42 -14.92 2.09 -1.72
N VAL A 43 -14.04 1.46 -0.95
CA VAL A 43 -12.60 1.40 -1.19
C VAL A 43 -12.18 -0.07 -1.14
N SER A 44 -11.41 -0.51 -2.12
CA SER A 44 -10.82 -1.85 -2.14
C SER A 44 -9.31 -1.77 -2.30
N ILE A 45 -8.59 -2.69 -1.67
CA ILE A 45 -7.15 -2.86 -1.88
C ILE A 45 -6.97 -3.77 -3.09
N VAL A 46 -6.48 -3.21 -4.21
CA VAL A 46 -6.20 -4.01 -5.41
C VAL A 46 -4.77 -4.53 -5.45
N GLY A 47 -3.88 -3.89 -4.69
CA GLY A 47 -2.51 -4.33 -4.53
C GLY A 47 -1.90 -3.83 -3.24
N LEU A 48 -1.02 -4.63 -2.67
CA LEU A 48 -0.35 -4.38 -1.40
C LEU A 48 1.11 -4.82 -1.49
N GLY A 49 2.01 -4.07 -0.88
CA GLY A 49 3.42 -4.45 -0.82
C GLY A 49 4.18 -3.80 0.32
N VAL A 50 5.39 -4.32 0.54
CA VAL A 50 6.40 -3.80 1.47
C VAL A 50 7.70 -3.57 0.71
N CYS A 51 8.42 -2.51 1.06
CA CYS A 51 9.75 -2.27 0.50
C CYS A 51 10.64 -1.46 1.45
N SER A 52 11.95 -1.64 1.33
CA SER A 52 12.99 -0.84 1.99
C SER A 52 13.17 0.53 1.36
N ASP A 53 12.62 0.75 0.16
CA ASP A 53 12.68 2.00 -0.58
C ASP A 53 11.34 2.32 -1.25
N LEU A 54 10.52 3.11 -0.56
CA LEU A 54 9.22 3.56 -1.05
C LEU A 54 9.32 4.43 -2.30
N SER A 55 10.48 5.00 -2.66
CA SER A 55 10.62 5.71 -3.94
C SER A 55 10.33 4.80 -5.15
N ARG A 56 10.44 3.48 -4.96
CA ARG A 56 10.15 2.46 -5.98
C ARG A 56 8.70 1.99 -6.01
N ALA A 57 7.87 2.36 -5.04
CA ALA A 57 6.51 1.84 -4.90
C ALA A 57 5.64 2.08 -6.14
N LYS A 58 5.79 3.24 -6.79
CA LYS A 58 5.10 3.56 -8.05
C LYS A 58 5.50 2.62 -9.18
N GLN A 59 6.79 2.40 -9.38
CA GLN A 59 7.29 1.46 -10.40
C GLN A 59 6.81 0.04 -10.12
N LEU A 60 6.97 -0.44 -8.89
CA LEU A 60 6.54 -1.80 -8.48
C LEU A 60 5.03 -2.02 -8.68
N SER A 61 4.23 -0.98 -8.43
CA SER A 61 2.80 -0.99 -8.68
C SER A 61 2.51 -1.13 -10.18
N HIS A 62 3.19 -0.37 -11.03
CA HIS A 62 3.02 -0.43 -12.49
C HIS A 62 3.51 -1.75 -13.10
N ASP A 63 4.55 -2.38 -12.54
CA ASP A 63 5.08 -3.64 -13.05
C ASP A 63 4.10 -4.81 -12.84
N THR A 64 3.23 -4.72 -11.83
CA THR A 64 2.32 -5.80 -11.42
C THR A 64 0.85 -5.51 -11.77
N LEU A 65 0.46 -4.24 -11.81
CA LEU A 65 -0.91 -3.78 -12.03
C LEU A 65 -1.04 -3.00 -13.34
N SER A 66 -2.23 -3.02 -13.94
CA SER A 66 -2.51 -2.15 -15.09
C SER A 66 -2.53 -0.68 -14.64
N ALA A 67 -2.21 0.25 -15.56
CA ALA A 67 -2.17 1.68 -15.26
C ALA A 67 -3.50 2.26 -14.71
N SER A 68 -4.63 1.60 -14.95
CA SER A 68 -5.95 1.99 -14.46
C SER A 68 -6.34 1.37 -13.11
N SER A 69 -5.43 0.66 -12.43
CA SER A 69 -5.78 -0.17 -11.27
C SER A 69 -6.11 0.63 -10.00
N GLY A 70 -5.73 1.90 -9.90
CA GLY A 70 -6.12 2.73 -8.76
C GLY A 70 -5.11 3.79 -8.38
N HIS A 71 -5.14 4.18 -7.11
CA HIS A 71 -4.32 5.25 -6.54
C HIS A 71 -3.35 4.69 -5.49
N LEU A 72 -2.09 5.13 -5.55
CA LEU A 72 -1.04 4.68 -4.65
C LEU A 72 -1.08 5.44 -3.31
N PHE A 73 -0.96 4.68 -2.22
CA PHE A 73 -0.88 5.16 -0.86
C PHE A 73 0.32 4.51 -0.16
N THR A 74 0.98 5.23 0.73
CA THR A 74 2.17 4.76 1.46
C THR A 74 2.03 4.97 2.97
N ARG A 75 2.76 4.14 3.71
CA ARG A 75 2.89 4.23 5.15
C ARG A 75 4.35 4.00 5.50
N LEU A 76 4.96 4.98 6.14
CA LEU A 76 6.36 4.89 6.57
C LEU A 76 6.46 3.89 7.72
N ASN A 77 7.37 2.92 7.57
CA ASN A 77 7.61 1.94 8.60
C ASN A 77 9.01 1.37 8.43
N VAL A 78 9.95 1.80 9.27
CA VAL A 78 11.36 1.40 9.16
C VAL A 78 11.64 0.01 9.74
N SER A 79 10.77 -0.51 10.60
CA SER A 79 10.91 -1.84 11.19
C SER A 79 10.37 -2.92 10.25
N ARG A 80 11.24 -3.80 9.74
CA ARG A 80 10.82 -4.92 8.88
C ARG A 80 9.74 -5.78 9.54
N ALA A 81 9.95 -6.17 10.81
CA ALA A 81 9.00 -7.01 11.52
C ALA A 81 7.60 -6.38 11.62
N VAL A 82 7.52 -5.06 11.80
CA VAL A 82 6.23 -4.36 11.83
C VAL A 82 5.65 -4.25 10.42
N ARG A 83 6.47 -3.97 9.39
CA ARG A 83 6.01 -3.92 7.99
C ARG A 83 5.37 -5.22 7.56
N ASP A 84 6.05 -6.34 7.81
CA ASP A 84 5.63 -7.67 7.40
C ASP A 84 4.33 -8.04 8.16
N ALA A 85 4.26 -7.79 9.47
CA ALA A 85 3.03 -8.02 10.24
C ALA A 85 1.84 -7.17 9.79
N GLU A 86 2.04 -5.88 9.47
CA GLU A 86 0.99 -5.01 8.91
C GLU A 86 0.54 -5.48 7.52
N HIS A 87 1.48 -5.97 6.70
CA HIS A 87 1.20 -6.51 5.37
C HIS A 87 0.35 -7.77 5.46
N ASP A 88 0.77 -8.74 6.27
CA ASP A 88 0.07 -10.00 6.46
C ASP A 88 -1.36 -9.78 6.97
N ASP A 89 -1.55 -8.85 7.90
CA ASP A 89 -2.87 -8.54 8.46
C ASP A 89 -3.81 -7.90 7.43
N LEU A 90 -3.28 -7.01 6.58
CA LEU A 90 -4.04 -6.39 5.48
C LEU A 90 -4.33 -7.40 4.35
N GLN A 91 -3.36 -8.25 4.01
CA GLN A 91 -3.54 -9.29 2.99
C GLN A 91 -4.57 -10.33 3.42
N ALA A 92 -4.63 -10.66 4.72
CA ALA A 92 -5.67 -11.52 5.28
C ALA A 92 -7.07 -10.88 5.24
N ALA A 93 -7.17 -9.55 5.39
CA ALA A 93 -8.43 -8.81 5.28
C ALA A 93 -8.92 -8.71 3.83
N GLU A 94 -7.98 -8.58 2.88
CA GLU A 94 -8.24 -8.41 1.46
C GLU A 94 -7.54 -9.50 0.62
N PRO A 95 -7.98 -10.77 0.69
CA PRO A 95 -7.30 -11.88 0.00
C PRO A 95 -7.23 -11.75 -1.52
N ALA A 96 -8.08 -10.90 -2.12
CA ALA A 96 -8.09 -10.62 -3.55
C ALA A 96 -7.01 -9.59 -3.97
N ALA A 97 -6.42 -8.85 -3.02
CA ALA A 97 -5.36 -7.90 -3.31
C ALA A 97 -4.11 -8.63 -3.82
N LYS A 98 -3.51 -8.13 -4.90
CA LYS A 98 -2.24 -8.68 -5.39
C LYS A 98 -1.07 -8.26 -4.51
N THR A 99 -0.19 -9.19 -4.16
CA THR A 99 1.10 -8.86 -3.58
C THR A 99 2.00 -8.25 -4.65
N LEU A 100 2.36 -6.97 -4.49
CA LEU A 100 3.13 -6.19 -5.48
C LEU A 100 4.64 -6.36 -5.30
N HIS A 101 5.08 -6.50 -4.05
CA HIS A 101 6.47 -6.75 -3.68
C HIS A 101 6.50 -7.15 -2.20
N HIS A 102 7.30 -8.17 -1.89
CA HIS A 102 7.60 -8.57 -0.52
C HIS A 102 9.11 -8.74 -0.40
N GLU A 103 9.71 -8.11 0.60
CA GLU A 103 11.14 -8.29 0.85
C GLU A 103 11.38 -9.71 1.37
N SER A 104 12.18 -10.50 0.65
CA SER A 104 12.63 -11.84 1.06
C SER A 104 13.51 -11.78 2.31
#